data_AF-A0A951DLT7-F1
#
_entry.id   AF-A0A951DLT7-F1
#
_cell.length_a   1.000
_cell.length_b   1.000
_cell.length_c   1.000
_cell.angle_alpha   90.00
_cell.angle_beta   90.00
_cell.angle_gamma   90.00
#
_symmetry.space_group_name_H-M   'P 1'
#
loop_
_entity.id
_entity.type
_entity.pdbx_description
1 polymer ?
#
loop_
_entity_poly.entity_id
_entity_poly.type
_entity_poly.pdbx_seq_one_letter_code
_entity_poly.pdbx_strand_id
1 'polypeptide(L)'
;MRATRFAELGWVSQLDPDELTPRTLADAVLDALARREHRAPAIAPDLGGLQRAADHLQHAANLARHEAVFEVVGVPASHHPHDAAPEAGLSDALSAS
;
A
#
# COMPACT_ATOMS: atom_id res chain seq x y z
N MET A 1 -4.92 16.02 16.79
CA MET A 1 -3.98 15.12 17.50
C MET A 1 -4.65 13.76 17.71
N ARG A 2 -3.90 12.64 17.77
CA ARG A 2 -4.48 11.29 17.93
C ARG A 2 -5.32 11.14 19.22
N ALA A 3 -4.86 11.75 20.31
CA ALA A 3 -5.55 11.72 21.61
C ALA A 3 -6.97 12.35 21.55
N THR A 4 -7.12 13.49 20.87
CA THR A 4 -8.42 14.15 20.68
C THR A 4 -9.42 13.24 19.95
N ARG A 5 -8.98 12.59 18.86
CA ARG A 5 -9.82 11.65 18.10
C ARG A 5 -10.25 10.44 18.94
N PHE A 6 -9.37 9.94 19.81
CA PHE A 6 -9.70 8.82 20.69
C PHE A 6 -10.71 9.23 21.76
N ALA A 7 -10.62 10.46 22.24
CA ALA A 7 -11.58 11.02 23.20
C ALA A 7 -12.95 11.25 22.57
N GLU A 8 -13.01 11.82 21.36
CA GLU A 8 -14.24 12.00 20.58
C GLU A 8 -14.97 10.66 20.32
N LEU A 9 -14.22 9.58 20.12
CA LEU A 9 -14.75 8.23 19.92
C LEU A 9 -15.08 7.50 21.23
N GLY A 10 -14.88 8.15 22.38
CA GLY A 10 -15.15 7.59 23.70
C GLY A 10 -14.19 6.46 24.10
N TRP A 11 -13.04 6.34 23.44
CA TRP A 11 -12.03 5.32 23.74
C TRP A 11 -11.20 5.67 24.97
N VAL A 12 -10.99 6.97 25.22
CA VAL A 12 -10.21 7.47 26.34
C VAL A 12 -10.84 8.74 26.92
N SER A 13 -10.62 8.99 28.20
CA SER A 13 -10.90 10.27 28.84
C SER A 13 -9.70 11.20 28.63
N GLN A 14 -9.93 12.52 28.52
CA GLN A 14 -8.85 13.50 28.59
C GLN A 14 -8.91 14.25 29.91
N LEU A 15 -7.73 14.56 30.44
CA LEU A 15 -7.56 15.42 31.60
C LEU A 15 -6.70 16.61 31.14
N ASP A 16 -7.08 17.81 31.56
CA ASP A 16 -6.32 19.02 31.25
C ASP A 16 -4.97 18.96 32.00
N PRO A 17 -3.82 19.15 31.32
CA PRO A 17 -2.52 19.18 31.98
C PRO A 17 -2.41 20.28 33.05
N ASP A 18 -3.10 21.40 32.90
CA ASP A 18 -3.06 22.51 33.86
C ASP A 18 -3.86 22.19 35.13
N GLU A 19 -4.80 21.24 35.06
CA GLU A 19 -5.61 20.77 36.19
C GLU A 19 -5.07 19.47 36.81
N LEU A 20 -3.89 19.02 36.37
CA LEU A 20 -3.30 17.75 36.78
C LEU A 20 -2.73 17.83 38.21
N THR A 21 -3.41 17.17 39.14
CA THR A 21 -2.97 16.99 40.53
C THR A 21 -3.11 15.51 40.90
N PRO A 22 -2.44 15.03 41.96
CA PRO A 22 -2.61 13.66 42.43
C PRO A 22 -4.07 13.32 42.73
N ARG A 23 -4.84 14.30 43.23
CA ARG A 23 -6.26 14.14 43.54
C ARG A 23 -7.10 14.03 42.27
N THR A 24 -6.96 14.96 41.34
CA THR A 24 -7.74 14.96 40.08
C THR A 24 -7.44 13.72 39.23
N LEU A 25 -6.19 13.24 39.24
CA LEU A 25 -5.84 11.97 38.63
C LEU A 25 -6.50 10.77 39.32
N ALA A 26 -6.46 10.72 40.66
CA ALA A 26 -7.08 9.64 41.42
C ALA A 26 -8.60 9.58 41.18
N ASP A 27 -9.27 10.74 41.21
CA ASP A 27 -10.70 10.86 40.95
C ASP A 27 -11.04 10.39 39.52
N ALA A 28 -10.26 10.81 38.52
CA ALA A 28 -10.45 10.37 37.13
C ALA A 28 -10.30 8.85 36.94
N VAL A 29 -9.35 8.23 37.65
CA VAL A 29 -9.15 6.77 37.63
C VAL A 29 -10.30 6.06 38.32
N LEU A 30 -10.73 6.53 39.49
CA LEU A 30 -11.87 5.95 40.22
C LEU A 30 -13.15 6.04 39.39
N ASP A 31 -13.40 7.18 38.74
CA ASP A 31 -14.53 7.34 37.83
C ASP A 31 -14.43 6.40 36.62
N ALA A 32 -13.24 6.21 36.05
CA ALA A 32 -13.04 5.27 34.94
C ALA A 32 -13.34 3.82 35.35
N LEU A 33 -12.96 3.42 36.57
CA LEU A 33 -13.22 2.08 37.10
C LEU A 33 -14.67 1.88 37.55
N ALA A 34 -15.31 2.92 38.09
CA ALA A 34 -16.70 2.89 38.53
C ALA A 34 -17.70 2.79 37.36
N ARG A 35 -17.29 3.24 36.16
CA ARG A 35 -18.03 3.13 34.90
C ARG A 35 -18.12 1.68 34.41
N ARG A 36 -18.90 0.86 35.14
CA ARG A 36 -19.14 -0.58 34.92
C ARG A 36 -19.82 -0.91 33.58
N GLU A 37 -20.45 0.09 32.94
CA GLU A 37 -21.23 -0.04 31.70
C GLU A 37 -20.77 0.93 30.59
N HIS A 38 -19.50 1.32 30.54
CA HIS A 38 -19.02 1.92 29.29
C HIS A 38 -19.05 0.85 28.21
N ARG A 39 -20.13 0.90 27.43
CA ARG A 39 -20.35 0.21 26.17
C ARG A 39 -19.03 0.29 25.42
N ALA A 40 -18.28 -0.81 25.44
CA ALA A 40 -17.02 -0.88 24.73
C ALA A 40 -17.29 -0.35 23.34
N PRO A 41 -16.47 0.59 22.84
CA PRO A 41 -16.69 1.15 21.52
C PRO A 41 -16.90 0.01 20.54
N ALA A 42 -17.94 0.09 19.72
CA ALA A 42 -18.33 -1.00 18.82
C ALA A 42 -17.17 -1.45 17.90
N ILE A 43 -16.19 -0.58 17.71
CA ILE A 43 -14.99 -0.80 16.92
C ILE A 43 -13.78 -0.31 17.74
N ALA A 44 -12.76 -1.16 17.87
CA ALA A 44 -11.50 -0.84 18.54
C ALA A 44 -10.59 0.02 17.64
N PRO A 45 -9.71 0.86 18.22
CA PRO A 45 -8.70 1.57 17.45
C PRO A 45 -7.79 0.62 16.68
N ASP A 46 -7.58 0.93 15.40
CA ASP A 46 -6.49 0.32 14.66
C ASP A 46 -5.15 0.96 15.05
N LEU A 47 -4.37 0.25 15.86
CA LEU A 47 -3.03 0.67 16.27
C LEU A 47 -1.92 0.24 15.31
N GLY A 48 -2.22 -0.66 14.37
CA GLY A 48 -1.27 -1.23 13.41
C GLY A 48 -1.33 -0.64 12.01
N GLY A 49 -2.26 0.30 11.75
CA GLY A 49 -2.50 0.85 10.42
C GLY A 49 -1.27 1.48 9.78
N LEU A 50 -0.40 2.12 10.57
CA LEU A 50 0.84 2.71 10.05
C LEU A 50 1.86 1.66 9.61
N GLN A 51 2.04 0.60 10.40
CA GLN A 51 2.92 -0.51 10.02
C GLN A 51 2.41 -1.18 8.74
N ARG A 52 1.11 -1.49 8.67
CA ARG A 52 0.51 -2.11 7.48
C ARG A 52 0.59 -1.21 6.25
N ALA A 53 0.39 0.10 6.41
CA ALA A 53 0.58 1.06 5.32
C ALA A 53 2.03 1.09 4.83
N ALA A 54 3.00 1.03 5.75
CA ALA A 54 4.42 0.95 5.40
C ALA A 54 4.75 -0.37 4.67
N ASP A 55 4.24 -1.49 5.14
CA ASP A 55 4.44 -2.80 4.52
C ASP A 55 3.84 -2.82 3.09
N HIS A 56 2.64 -2.28 2.91
CA HIS A 56 2.00 -2.16 1.60
C HIS A 56 2.80 -1.26 0.64
N LEU A 57 3.29 -0.12 1.13
CA LEU A 57 4.12 0.79 0.34
C LEU A 57 5.44 0.12 -0.07
N GLN A 58 6.11 -0.55 0.86
CA GLN A 58 7.35 -1.28 0.59
C GLN A 58 7.12 -2.40 -0.43
N HIS A 59 6.03 -3.14 -0.29
CA HIS A 59 5.65 -4.20 -1.23
C HIS A 59 5.41 -3.64 -2.64
N ALA A 60 4.62 -2.56 -2.76
CA ALA A 60 4.36 -1.90 -4.04
C ALA A 60 5.65 -1.35 -4.69
N ALA A 61 6.54 -0.74 -3.89
CA ALA A 61 7.83 -0.25 -4.38
C ALA A 61 8.73 -1.38 -4.88
N ASN A 62 8.73 -2.53 -4.18
CA ASN A 62 9.48 -3.71 -4.62
C ASN A 62 8.93 -4.28 -5.93
N LEU A 63 7.60 -4.38 -6.07
CA LEU A 63 6.96 -4.84 -7.30
C LEU A 63 7.30 -3.93 -8.50
N ALA A 64 7.15 -2.61 -8.35
CA ALA A 64 7.48 -1.65 -9.40
C ALA A 64 8.96 -1.72 -9.81
N ARG A 65 9.86 -1.96 -8.85
CA ARG A 65 11.29 -2.15 -9.14
C ARG A 65 11.56 -3.43 -9.94
N HIS A 66 10.86 -4.52 -9.63
CA HIS A 66 11.02 -5.78 -10.37
C HIS A 66 10.46 -5.70 -11.79
N GLU A 67 9.38 -4.96 -12.01
CA GLU A 67 8.82 -4.70 -13.34
C GLU A 67 9.78 -3.87 -14.21
N ALA A 68 10.36 -2.81 -13.64
CA ALA A 68 11.37 -1.98 -14.33
C ALA A 68 12.66 -2.75 -14.67
N VAL A 69 13.05 -3.75 -13.86
CA VAL A 69 14.22 -4.60 -14.15
C VAL A 69 13.94 -5.59 -15.28
N PHE A 70 12.69 -6.04 -15.45
CA PHE A 70 12.32 -6.92 -16.55
C PHE A 70 12.32 -6.21 -17.92
N GLU A 71 12.02 -4.91 -17.94
CA GLU A 71 12.10 -4.08 -19.14
C GLU A 71 13.57 -3.77 -19.55
N VAL A 72 14.48 -3.61 -18.58
CA VAL A 72 15.91 -3.31 -18.84
C VAL A 72 16.74 -4.55 -19.23
N VAL A 73 16.31 -5.76 -18.84
CA VAL A 73 16.97 -7.04 -19.23
C VAL A 73 16.22 -7.72 -20.39
N GLY A 74 15.39 -6.97 -21.12
CA GLY A 74 14.85 -7.39 -22.41
C GLY A 74 15.98 -7.54 -23.43
N VAL A 75 16.43 -8.77 -23.65
CA VAL A 75 17.25 -9.16 -24.80
C VAL A 75 16.61 -8.56 -26.06
N PRO A 76 17.32 -7.71 -26.84
CA PRO A 76 16.73 -7.16 -28.04
C PRO A 76 16.38 -8.32 -28.97
N ALA A 77 15.12 -8.36 -29.41
CA ALA A 77 14.66 -9.27 -30.44
C ALA A 77 15.66 -9.21 -31.61
N SER A 78 16.39 -10.31 -31.80
CA SER A 78 17.41 -10.42 -32.83
C SER A 78 16.78 -10.08 -34.16
N HIS A 79 17.17 -8.90 -34.64
CA HIS A 79 16.86 -8.32 -35.92
C HIS A 79 17.18 -9.33 -37.02
N HIS A 80 16.17 -9.63 -37.83
CA HIS A 80 16.25 -10.47 -39.01
C HIS A 80 17.20 -9.80 -40.04
N PRO A 81 18.34 -10.41 -40.42
CA PRO A 81 19.10 -9.88 -41.54
C PRO A 81 18.52 -10.42 -42.85
N HIS A 82 18.08 -9.46 -43.64
CA HIS A 82 17.85 -9.46 -45.07
C HIS A 82 19.01 -10.16 -45.84
N ASP A 83 18.63 -10.78 -46.98
CA ASP A 83 19.44 -11.28 -48.10
C ASP A 83 20.14 -12.65 -48.01
N ALA A 84 19.56 -13.61 -48.76
CA ALA A 84 20.31 -14.39 -49.74
C ALA A 84 19.36 -14.86 -50.85
N ALA A 85 19.46 -14.25 -52.03
CA ALA A 85 18.93 -14.79 -53.28
C ALA A 85 19.56 -16.15 -53.58
N PRO A 86 18.83 -17.00 -54.35
CA PRO A 86 19.50 -17.55 -55.51
C PRO A 86 18.63 -17.47 -56.78
N GLU A 87 19.25 -16.92 -57.80
CA GLU A 87 19.16 -17.26 -59.23
C GLU A 87 18.36 -18.55 -59.54
N ALA A 88 17.26 -18.41 -60.27
CA ALA A 88 16.74 -19.46 -61.14
C ALA A 88 16.20 -18.80 -62.42
N GLY A 89 16.89 -19.08 -63.53
CA GLY A 89 16.69 -18.46 -64.82
C GLY A 89 15.41 -18.89 -65.56
N LEU A 90 15.01 -17.98 -66.46
CA LEU A 90 14.57 -18.23 -67.84
C LEU A 90 13.84 -19.54 -68.12
N SER A 91 12.53 -19.44 -68.39
CA SER A 91 12.01 -19.81 -69.71
C SER A 91 10.62 -19.25 -69.98
N ASP A 92 10.53 -18.78 -71.22
CA ASP A 92 9.45 -18.12 -71.93
C ASP A 92 8.16 -18.95 -72.13
N ALA A 93 7.07 -18.18 -72.29
CA ALA A 93 5.99 -18.32 -73.28
C ALA A 93 5.15 -19.63 -73.37
N LEU A 94 3.83 -19.48 -73.18
CA LEU A 94 2.85 -19.47 -74.30
C LEU A 94 1.38 -19.38 -73.84
N SER A 95 0.69 -18.39 -74.43
CA SER A 95 -0.71 -18.40 -74.92
C SER A 95 -1.90 -18.70 -73.98
N ALA A 96 -2.68 -17.64 -73.69
CA ALA A 96 -4.15 -17.70 -73.77
C ALA A 96 -4.76 -16.28 -73.79
N SER A 97 -5.00 -15.73 -74.99
CA SER A 97 -6.19 -14.92 -75.37
C SER A 97 -6.09 -14.50 -76.83
#